data_AF-A0A170VPC4-F1
#
_entry.id   AF-A0A170VPC4-F1
#
_cell.length_a   1.000
_cell.length_b   1.000
_cell.length_c   1.000
_cell.angle_alpha   90.00
_cell.angle_beta   90.00
_cell.angle_gamma   90.00
#
_symmetry.space_group_name_H-M   'P 1'
#
loop_
_entity.id
_entity.type
_entity.pdbx_description
1 polymer ?
#
loop_
_entity_poly.entity_id
_entity_poly.type
_entity_poly.pdbx_seq_one_letter_code
_entity_poly.pdbx_strand_id
1 'polypeptide(L)'
;EEQLDEVDEDRTDMDGDDDKYVDSVDMPGTKVDSKQRITVRNLRIREDTAKYLRNLDPSSAYYDPKTRSMRDNPYAGKADISDVDYAGENFVRFTGDTINHAKVQLFAWEAHEKGVDVHPLGEPTKLEILRKQYDEKKEEFKKKGQLDILEKY
;
A
#
# COMPACT_ATOMS: atom_id res chain seq x y z
N GLU A 1 59.38 37.54 -28.72
CA GLU A 1 58.48 38.34 -29.56
C GLU A 1 57.23 37.50 -29.81
N GLU A 2 55.98 37.85 -29.48
CA GLU A 2 55.34 38.84 -28.56
C GLU A 2 53.88 38.35 -28.33
N GLN A 3 53.12 38.66 -27.27
CA GLN A 3 53.34 39.41 -26.00
C GLN A 3 53.10 38.41 -24.81
N LEU A 4 52.50 38.58 -23.60
CA LEU A 4 51.66 39.57 -22.89
C LEU A 4 50.24 39.77 -23.46
N ASP A 5 49.16 40.10 -22.73
CA ASP A 5 48.87 40.28 -21.28
C ASP A 5 47.71 39.29 -20.86
N GLU A 6 47.02 39.28 -19.71
CA GLU A 6 46.78 40.27 -18.64
C GLU A 6 46.44 39.58 -17.28
N VAL A 7 46.33 40.38 -16.21
CA VAL A 7 46.13 39.93 -14.81
C VAL A 7 44.65 40.02 -14.42
N ASP A 8 44.18 39.16 -13.52
CA ASP A 8 43.18 39.59 -12.53
C ASP A 8 43.34 38.81 -11.21
N GLU A 9 43.51 39.55 -10.12
CA GLU A 9 43.47 39.05 -8.75
C GLU A 9 42.10 39.35 -8.15
N ASP A 10 41.28 38.34 -7.88
CA ASP A 10 40.52 38.30 -6.61
C ASP A 10 39.81 36.95 -6.40
N ARG A 11 40.07 36.32 -5.26
CA ARG A 11 39.22 35.25 -4.71
C ARG A 11 38.36 35.84 -3.60
N THR A 12 37.50 36.78 -3.96
CA THR A 12 36.59 37.44 -3.03
C THR A 12 35.44 36.52 -2.61
N ASP A 13 35.10 36.57 -1.33
CA ASP A 13 34.32 35.55 -0.63
C ASP A 13 32.86 35.48 -1.09
N MET A 14 32.51 34.36 -1.73
CA MET A 14 31.12 33.97 -2.02
C MET A 14 30.56 33.08 -0.90
N ASP A 15 30.68 33.54 0.34
CA ASP A 15 30.19 32.86 1.55
C ASP A 15 29.21 33.78 2.29
N GLY A 16 28.09 34.09 1.62
CA GLY A 16 27.20 35.17 2.03
C GLY A 16 25.73 35.00 1.64
N ASP A 17 24.87 35.01 2.67
CA ASP A 17 23.45 35.40 2.65
C ASP A 17 22.41 34.36 2.16
N ASP A 18 22.24 33.26 2.91
CA ASP A 18 21.00 32.43 2.89
C ASP A 18 20.45 32.14 4.31
N ASP A 19 21.30 32.09 5.36
CA ASP A 19 20.88 31.85 6.76
C ASP A 19 20.20 33.06 7.47
N LYS A 20 20.17 34.23 6.84
CA LYS A 20 20.00 35.54 7.51
C LYS A 20 18.59 35.82 8.07
N TYR A 21 17.59 35.04 7.70
CA TYR A 21 16.17 35.32 7.97
C TYR A 21 15.37 34.20 8.67
N VAL A 22 16.04 33.27 9.36
CA VAL A 22 15.37 32.20 10.13
C VAL A 22 15.68 32.22 11.63
N ASP A 23 16.95 32.36 12.04
CA ASP A 23 17.36 32.12 13.44
C ASP A 23 17.34 33.38 14.35
N SER A 24 17.09 34.57 13.78
CA SER A 24 17.22 35.87 14.48
C SER A 24 15.93 36.41 15.11
N VAL A 25 14.79 35.74 14.93
CA VAL A 25 13.47 36.19 15.43
C VAL A 25 12.96 35.26 16.54
N ASP A 26 13.46 35.43 17.76
CA ASP A 26 12.87 34.78 18.95
C ASP A 26 11.44 35.29 19.15
N MET A 27 10.46 34.40 18.97
CA MET A 27 9.05 34.73 19.13
C MET A 27 8.78 34.97 20.63
N PRO A 28 8.44 36.21 21.05
CA PRO A 28 8.47 36.60 22.46
C PRO A 28 7.42 35.84 23.28
N GLY A 29 7.88 34.80 23.96
CA GLY A 29 7.06 33.85 24.72
C GLY A 29 7.64 32.43 24.74
N THR A 30 8.40 32.03 23.73
CA THR A 30 8.87 30.65 23.58
C THR A 30 10.33 30.42 24.02
N LYS A 31 10.67 30.59 25.30
CA LYS A 31 12.00 30.23 25.88
C LYS A 31 12.49 28.84 25.43
N VAL A 32 13.36 28.77 24.43
CA VAL A 32 13.81 27.52 23.78
C VAL A 32 14.94 26.85 24.55
N ASP A 33 14.62 26.27 25.71
CA ASP A 33 15.47 25.22 26.28
C ASP A 33 15.33 23.93 25.45
N SER A 34 16.18 23.83 24.42
CA SER A 34 16.27 22.71 23.50
C SER A 34 16.62 21.37 24.17
N LYS A 35 17.00 21.37 25.46
CA LYS A 35 17.33 20.17 26.24
C LYS A 35 16.17 19.64 27.09
N GLN A 36 15.10 20.42 27.29
CA GLN A 36 13.94 20.00 28.09
C GLN A 36 12.59 20.03 27.36
N ARG A 37 12.51 20.60 26.14
CA ARG A 37 11.23 20.87 25.47
C ARG A 37 10.45 19.65 24.94
N ILE A 38 11.03 18.44 24.87
CA ILE A 38 10.29 17.22 24.51
C ILE A 38 9.80 16.50 25.77
N THR A 39 8.66 16.93 26.30
CA THR A 39 7.84 16.05 27.15
C THR A 39 7.35 14.89 26.28
N VAL A 40 7.87 13.69 26.51
CA VAL A 40 7.59 12.52 25.66
C VAL A 40 6.13 12.08 25.84
N ARG A 41 5.26 12.63 24.99
CA ARG A 41 3.86 12.23 24.89
C ARG A 41 3.78 10.77 24.45
N ASN A 42 3.01 9.96 25.16
CA ASN A 42 2.73 8.58 24.76
C ASN A 42 2.13 8.55 23.33
N LEU A 43 2.91 8.05 22.37
CA LEU A 43 2.55 8.04 20.94
C LEU A 43 1.46 7.03 20.58
N ARG A 44 1.04 6.18 21.53
CA ARG A 44 -0.05 5.23 21.34
C ARG A 44 -1.41 5.95 21.36
N ILE A 45 -2.11 5.89 20.23
CA ILE A 45 -3.55 6.16 20.09
C ILE A 45 -4.31 5.29 21.12
N ARG A 46 -5.24 5.90 21.87
CA ARG A 46 -5.91 5.23 23.01
C ARG A 46 -7.23 4.55 22.61
N GLU A 47 -7.82 5.06 21.54
CA GLU A 47 -8.96 4.56 20.81
C GLU A 47 -8.65 3.17 20.22
N ASP A 48 -7.42 2.98 19.72
CA ASP A 48 -6.95 1.74 19.11
C ASP A 48 -6.74 0.63 20.15
N THR A 49 -7.70 -0.30 20.19
CA THR A 49 -7.58 -1.56 20.94
C THR A 49 -6.51 -2.46 20.31
N ALA A 50 -5.60 -3.00 21.13
CA ALA A 50 -4.58 -3.92 20.65
C ALA A 50 -5.21 -5.28 20.32
N LYS A 51 -4.78 -5.93 19.23
CA LYS A 51 -5.36 -7.21 18.72
C LYS A 51 -5.57 -8.25 19.84
N TYR A 52 -4.54 -8.49 20.66
CA TYR A 52 -4.55 -9.43 21.79
C TYR A 52 -5.37 -8.99 23.02
N LEU A 53 -6.00 -7.82 23.00
CA LEU A 53 -6.95 -7.34 24.02
C LEU A 53 -8.40 -7.36 23.52
N ARG A 54 -8.64 -7.77 22.26
CA ARG A 54 -9.99 -7.80 21.67
C ARG A 54 -10.86 -8.97 22.18
N ASN A 55 -10.22 -10.06 22.61
CA ASN A 55 -10.80 -11.13 23.40
C ASN A 55 -9.74 -11.57 24.43
N LEU A 56 -10.11 -11.67 25.71
CA LEU A 56 -9.20 -12.03 26.81
C LEU A 56 -9.19 -13.53 27.13
N ASP A 57 -10.01 -14.31 26.42
CA ASP A 57 -10.08 -15.76 26.54
C ASP A 57 -8.76 -16.42 26.05
N PRO A 58 -8.05 -17.20 26.89
CA PRO A 58 -6.80 -17.86 26.49
C PRO A 58 -6.95 -18.85 25.33
N SER A 59 -8.17 -19.28 25.01
CA SER A 59 -8.47 -20.17 23.88
C SER A 59 -8.85 -19.44 22.58
N SER A 60 -8.79 -18.10 22.57
CA SER A 60 -9.10 -17.27 21.40
C SER A 60 -7.96 -17.21 20.36
N ALA A 61 -8.16 -16.41 19.31
CA ALA A 61 -7.25 -16.34 18.16
C ALA A 61 -5.80 -15.98 18.57
N TYR A 62 -4.85 -16.78 18.08
CA TYR A 62 -3.42 -16.60 18.40
C TYR A 62 -2.86 -15.29 17.83
N TYR A 63 -2.15 -14.55 18.68
CA TYR A 63 -1.40 -13.35 18.33
C TYR A 63 0.11 -13.62 18.44
N ASP A 64 0.85 -13.43 17.35
CA ASP A 64 2.31 -13.44 17.41
C ASP A 64 2.84 -12.05 17.80
N PRO A 65 3.48 -11.88 18.97
CA PRO A 65 4.06 -10.62 19.38
C PRO A 65 5.29 -10.19 18.54
N LYS A 66 5.95 -11.10 17.81
CA LYS A 66 7.12 -10.79 16.98
C LYS A 66 6.71 -10.06 15.70
N THR A 67 5.85 -10.66 14.88
CA THR A 67 5.30 -10.05 13.67
C THR A 67 4.14 -9.10 13.94
N ARG A 68 3.56 -9.12 15.15
CA ARG A 68 2.34 -8.39 15.55
C ARG A 68 1.11 -8.81 14.73
N SER A 69 1.09 -10.04 14.23
CA SER A 69 -0.03 -10.58 13.45
C SER A 69 -1.04 -11.32 14.33
N MET A 70 -2.33 -11.16 14.04
CA MET A 70 -3.39 -12.05 14.51
C MET A 70 -4.11 -12.58 13.27
N ARG A 71 -4.05 -13.91 13.10
CA ARG A 71 -4.41 -14.57 11.84
C ARG A 71 -5.91 -14.73 11.71
N ASP A 72 -6.51 -15.29 12.76
CA ASP A 72 -7.91 -15.71 12.80
C ASP A 72 -8.76 -14.70 13.60
N ASN A 73 -10.08 -14.82 13.53
CA ASN A 73 -10.99 -13.85 14.16
C ASN A 73 -11.07 -14.05 15.69
N PRO A 74 -10.71 -13.06 16.54
CA PRO A 74 -10.82 -13.17 17.99
C PRO A 74 -12.28 -13.27 18.48
N TYR A 75 -13.27 -12.92 17.66
CA TYR A 75 -14.71 -12.95 17.95
C TYR A 75 -15.44 -14.19 17.39
N ALA A 76 -14.71 -15.20 16.91
CA ALA A 76 -15.31 -16.42 16.35
C ALA A 76 -16.39 -17.03 17.28
N GLY A 77 -17.61 -17.16 16.77
CA GLY A 77 -18.76 -17.69 17.52
C GLY A 77 -19.41 -16.74 18.55
N LYS A 78 -18.96 -15.48 18.65
CA LYS A 78 -19.53 -14.46 19.57
C LYS A 78 -20.20 -13.28 18.86
N ALA A 79 -19.79 -12.94 17.64
CA ALA A 79 -20.36 -11.86 16.84
C ALA A 79 -20.20 -12.13 15.34
N ASP A 80 -21.07 -11.53 14.52
CA ASP A 80 -21.00 -11.61 13.07
C ASP A 80 -19.89 -10.71 12.48
N ILE A 81 -19.40 -11.10 11.29
CA ILE A 81 -18.20 -10.53 10.67
C ILE A 81 -18.39 -9.07 10.22
N SER A 82 -19.63 -8.65 9.94
CA SER A 82 -19.99 -7.28 9.55
C SER A 82 -19.92 -6.28 10.71
N ASP A 83 -20.08 -6.75 11.94
CA ASP A 83 -20.41 -5.92 13.10
C ASP A 83 -19.20 -5.69 14.02
N VAL A 84 -18.01 -6.15 13.59
CA VAL A 84 -16.75 -6.07 14.33
C VAL A 84 -15.69 -5.30 13.54
N ASP A 85 -15.10 -4.26 14.13
CA ASP A 85 -14.00 -3.49 13.52
C ASP A 85 -12.70 -4.31 13.29
N TYR A 86 -12.64 -5.58 13.73
CA TYR A 86 -11.53 -6.48 13.41
C TYR A 86 -11.95 -7.97 13.37
N ALA A 87 -12.02 -8.52 12.15
CA ALA A 87 -12.34 -9.93 11.87
C ALA A 87 -11.11 -10.85 11.66
N GLY A 88 -9.92 -10.42 12.09
CA GLY A 88 -8.65 -11.13 11.84
C GLY A 88 -7.99 -10.76 10.50
N GLU A 89 -6.68 -10.98 10.37
CA GLU A 89 -5.95 -10.64 9.13
C GLU A 89 -6.25 -11.57 7.95
N ASN A 90 -6.54 -12.85 8.19
CA ASN A 90 -6.84 -13.80 7.10
C ASN A 90 -8.05 -13.35 6.28
N PHE A 91 -9.03 -12.70 6.91
CA PHE A 91 -10.15 -12.07 6.22
C PHE A 91 -9.66 -10.97 5.27
N VAL A 92 -8.97 -9.95 5.80
CA VAL A 92 -8.54 -8.77 5.02
C VAL A 92 -7.56 -9.13 3.90
N ARG A 93 -6.65 -10.09 4.11
CA ARG A 93 -5.62 -10.50 3.13
C ARG A 93 -6.21 -10.96 1.78
N PHE A 94 -7.40 -11.55 1.79
CA PHE A 94 -8.09 -12.02 0.58
C PHE A 94 -9.23 -11.08 0.12
N THR A 95 -9.28 -9.84 0.62
CA THR A 95 -10.21 -8.81 0.14
C THR A 95 -9.58 -7.86 -0.88
N GLY A 96 -10.41 -7.21 -1.70
CA GLY A 96 -9.98 -6.25 -2.72
C GLY A 96 -9.23 -6.91 -3.87
N ASP A 97 -8.23 -6.20 -4.41
CA ASP A 97 -7.58 -6.58 -5.67
C ASP A 97 -6.66 -7.80 -5.60
N THR A 98 -6.42 -8.38 -4.43
CA THR A 98 -5.68 -9.66 -4.32
C THR A 98 -6.42 -10.79 -5.05
N ILE A 99 -7.76 -10.80 -5.00
CA ILE A 99 -8.61 -11.69 -5.82
C ILE A 99 -8.47 -11.36 -7.31
N ASN A 100 -8.45 -10.08 -7.67
CA ASN A 100 -8.40 -9.66 -9.07
C ASN A 100 -7.05 -9.99 -9.71
N HIS A 101 -5.95 -9.83 -8.96
CA HIS A 101 -4.60 -10.21 -9.36
C HIS A 101 -4.43 -11.73 -9.44
N ALA A 102 -5.00 -12.50 -8.50
CA ALA A 102 -5.02 -13.96 -8.61
C ALA A 102 -5.73 -14.45 -9.88
N LYS A 103 -6.82 -13.78 -10.30
CA LYS A 103 -7.48 -14.05 -11.60
C LYS A 103 -6.60 -13.66 -12.80
N VAL A 104 -5.82 -12.58 -12.72
CA VAL A 104 -4.80 -12.25 -13.74
C VAL A 104 -3.77 -13.38 -13.86
N GLN A 105 -3.26 -13.86 -12.73
CA GLN A 105 -2.24 -14.91 -12.67
C GLN A 105 -2.73 -16.25 -13.25
N LEU A 106 -3.97 -16.65 -12.94
CA LEU A 106 -4.60 -17.84 -13.52
C LEU A 106 -4.80 -17.70 -15.05
N PHE A 107 -5.29 -16.54 -15.51
CA PHE A 107 -5.43 -16.26 -16.94
C PHE A 107 -4.08 -16.27 -17.68
N ALA A 108 -3.00 -15.83 -17.04
CA ALA A 108 -1.64 -15.89 -17.58
C ALA A 108 -1.19 -17.34 -17.82
N TRP A 109 -1.36 -18.22 -16.84
CA TRP A 109 -1.04 -19.65 -16.96
C TRP A 109 -1.90 -20.33 -18.02
N GLU A 110 -3.21 -20.07 -18.02
CA GLU A 110 -4.13 -20.55 -19.06
C GLU A 110 -3.76 -20.07 -20.47
N ALA A 111 -3.24 -18.85 -20.64
CA ALA A 111 -2.80 -18.32 -21.92
C ALA A 111 -1.50 -18.97 -22.40
N HIS A 112 -0.54 -19.14 -21.48
CA HIS A 112 0.73 -19.81 -21.75
C HIS A 112 0.55 -21.28 -22.12
N GLU A 113 -0.33 -22.02 -21.44
CA GLU A 113 -0.73 -23.40 -21.81
C GLU A 113 -1.35 -23.48 -23.22
N LYS A 114 -2.02 -22.42 -23.67
CA LYS A 114 -2.61 -22.30 -25.02
C LYS A 114 -1.62 -21.74 -26.06
N GLY A 115 -0.34 -21.58 -25.69
CA GLY A 115 0.74 -21.13 -26.57
C GLY A 115 0.83 -19.60 -26.76
N VAL A 116 0.13 -18.80 -25.95
CA VAL A 116 0.23 -17.34 -25.96
C VAL A 116 1.11 -16.89 -24.79
N ASP A 117 2.35 -16.49 -25.10
CA ASP A 117 3.27 -16.00 -24.07
C ASP A 117 2.91 -14.57 -23.62
N VAL A 118 2.55 -14.46 -22.34
CA VAL A 118 2.23 -13.22 -21.62
C VAL A 118 2.56 -13.37 -20.14
N HIS A 119 3.53 -12.60 -19.63
CA HIS A 119 3.95 -12.68 -18.24
C HIS A 119 3.35 -11.56 -17.38
N PRO A 120 2.66 -11.84 -16.24
CA PRO A 120 1.95 -10.83 -15.47
C PRO A 120 2.85 -9.81 -14.77
N LEU A 121 4.14 -10.13 -14.56
CA LEU A 121 5.14 -9.18 -14.05
C LEU A 121 6.01 -8.55 -15.14
N GLY A 122 6.00 -9.11 -16.36
CA GLY A 122 6.84 -8.65 -17.47
C GLY A 122 6.10 -7.74 -18.46
N GLU A 123 4.85 -8.11 -18.78
CA GLU A 123 3.99 -7.40 -19.72
C GLU A 123 2.59 -7.12 -19.10
N PRO A 124 2.49 -6.55 -17.88
CA PRO A 124 1.23 -6.43 -17.14
C PRO A 124 0.12 -5.74 -17.93
N THR A 125 0.44 -4.69 -18.70
CA THR A 125 -0.52 -3.91 -19.48
C THR A 125 -1.06 -4.67 -20.69
N LYS A 126 -0.20 -5.35 -21.46
CA LYS A 126 -0.57 -6.24 -22.58
C LYS A 126 -1.53 -7.34 -22.10
N LEU A 127 -1.20 -7.96 -20.97
CA LEU A 127 -1.98 -9.03 -20.37
C LEU A 127 -3.35 -8.51 -19.88
N GLU A 128 -3.39 -7.38 -19.17
CA GLU A 128 -4.63 -6.75 -18.71
C GLU A 128 -5.55 -6.31 -19.87
N ILE A 129 -5.00 -5.87 -21.01
CA ILE A 129 -5.76 -5.60 -22.24
C ILE A 129 -6.34 -6.90 -22.82
N LEU A 130 -5.53 -7.95 -22.93
CA LEU A 130 -5.98 -9.27 -23.43
C LEU A 130 -7.05 -9.90 -22.53
N ARG A 131 -6.93 -9.71 -21.21
CA ARG A 131 -7.94 -10.14 -20.24
C ARG A 131 -9.27 -9.43 -20.48
N LYS A 132 -9.28 -8.10 -20.67
CA LYS A 132 -10.50 -7.33 -20.95
C LYS A 132 -11.18 -7.81 -22.23
N GLN A 133 -10.41 -7.98 -23.31
CA GLN A 133 -10.91 -8.53 -24.58
C GLN A 133 -11.43 -9.97 -24.44
N TYR A 134 -10.86 -10.77 -23.54
CA TYR A 134 -11.35 -12.12 -23.23
C TYR A 134 -12.66 -12.08 -22.44
N ASP A 135 -12.75 -11.27 -21.38
CA ASP A 135 -13.96 -11.12 -20.57
C ASP A 135 -15.14 -10.55 -21.40
N GLU A 136 -14.89 -9.60 -22.31
CA GLU A 136 -15.87 -9.12 -23.31
C GLU A 136 -16.42 -10.26 -24.19
N LYS A 137 -15.52 -11.01 -24.85
CA LYS A 137 -15.88 -12.15 -25.71
C LYS A 137 -16.57 -13.29 -24.95
N LYS A 138 -16.25 -13.45 -23.67
CA LYS A 138 -16.87 -14.43 -22.76
C LYS A 138 -18.32 -14.08 -22.44
N GLU A 139 -18.64 -12.80 -22.21
CA GLU A 139 -20.03 -12.36 -22.05
C GLU A 139 -20.82 -12.42 -23.37
N GLU A 140 -20.21 -12.15 -24.52
CA GLU A 140 -20.85 -12.44 -25.81
C GLU A 140 -21.18 -13.92 -25.98
N PHE A 141 -20.22 -14.81 -25.67
CA PHE A 141 -20.39 -16.26 -25.84
C PHE A 141 -21.48 -16.81 -24.91
N LYS A 142 -21.53 -16.34 -23.65
CA LYS A 142 -22.63 -16.65 -22.71
C LYS A 142 -24.00 -16.24 -23.28
N LYS A 143 -24.14 -15.01 -23.80
CA LYS A 143 -25.39 -14.52 -24.39
C LYS A 143 -25.81 -15.36 -25.60
N LYS A 144 -24.87 -15.70 -26.48
CA LYS A 144 -25.10 -16.58 -27.64
C LYS A 144 -25.58 -17.97 -27.21
N GLY A 145 -24.94 -18.58 -26.20
CA GLY A 145 -25.37 -19.86 -25.63
C GLY A 145 -26.73 -19.81 -24.92
N GLN A 146 -27.07 -18.70 -24.26
CA GLN A 146 -28.41 -18.50 -23.66
C GLN A 146 -29.49 -18.41 -24.73
N LEU A 147 -29.22 -17.75 -25.87
CA LEU A 147 -30.14 -17.66 -26.99
C LEU A 147 -30.32 -19.01 -27.71
N ASP A 148 -29.24 -19.77 -27.96
CA ASP A 148 -29.29 -21.13 -28.53
C ASP A 148 -30.13 -22.10 -27.67
N ILE A 149 -30.08 -21.97 -26.34
CA ILE A 149 -30.94 -22.73 -25.42
C ILE A 149 -32.41 -22.28 -25.52
N LEU A 150 -32.68 -20.98 -25.67
CA LEU A 150 -34.03 -20.41 -25.79
C LEU A 150 -34.68 -20.62 -27.16
N GLU A 151 -33.90 -20.84 -28.22
CA GLU A 151 -34.42 -21.21 -29.55
C GLU A 151 -34.81 -22.71 -29.62
N LYS A 152 -34.35 -23.50 -28.65
CA LYS A 152 -34.43 -24.97 -28.64
C LYS A 152 -35.49 -25.55 -27.68
N TYR A 153 -36.08 -24.73 -26.80
CA TYR A 153 -37.03 -25.12 -25.75
C TYR A 153 -38.18 -24.12 -25.62
#